data_AF-A0A2S6ZNT1-F1
#
_entry.id   AF-A0A2S6ZNT1-F1
#
_cell.length_a   1.000
_cell.length_b   1.000
_cell.length_c   1.000
_cell.angle_alpha   90.00
_cell.angle_beta   90.00
_cell.angle_gamma   90.00
#
_symmetry.space_group_name_H-M   'P 1'
#
loop_
_entity.id
_entity.type
_entity.pdbx_description
1 polymer ?
#
loop_
_entity_poly.entity_id
_entity_poly.type
_entity_poly.pdbx_seq_one_letter_code
_entity_poly.pdbx_strand_id
1 'polypeptide(L)'
;MSQHAIEEFIERCVQLVDRGSLSRTHKAALMRSLLGLQARYDTGLTWFRVHTELLRNGVLVRTAVEEIDDATLRAQALAAEAPGWLEDAQGEVYLQWQDQARVVYRRPDTGHTLPLAEVFGDVLDLAHQADDSALFTDCYGLLVNGWLDETFDAADGIAPTLDGLLASDTLRAIRALAALRALKPRRGAPEDLAVPRLADSGTSGEIEREMGLRFFLQPKRTPAALRIARDKATRQQVRLRELLPQLVEQHLGTSLRAAGWSAVTVEASHRWQWIRDHDGSRQCLWASYDPTLGELMVQAGLQHARLLAWQQRAATTQLHDLHCVADATTFMGKQVLDSADVGDYGGWALNPAHSDAVLSAALARLATALPALDVHFFRRLTDQLAGPWFQRSADTWLQLLEHGDDNGVVPPEVIFASPDSVLLVFVFFHLECGEQTRANAHVEQLRQRLAARARPTVWHRQWLAPFLQQWEHGAGTAPMPPLLHPLMLDHLRANDGA
;
A
#
# COMPACT_ATOMS: atom_id res chain seq x y z
N MET A 1 -11.07 0.11 -12.56
CA MET A 1 -11.90 -1.11 -12.64
C MET A 1 -13.14 -0.93 -13.53
N SER A 2 -13.22 -1.62 -14.67
CA SER A 2 -14.49 -1.75 -15.43
C SER A 2 -14.89 -3.23 -15.38
N GLN A 3 -15.79 -3.58 -14.47
CA GLN A 3 -16.32 -4.96 -14.32
C GLN A 3 -16.81 -5.51 -15.68
N HIS A 4 -17.34 -4.64 -16.54
CA HIS A 4 -17.79 -4.98 -17.88
C HIS A 4 -16.67 -5.49 -18.80
N ALA A 5 -15.45 -4.97 -18.67
CA ALA A 5 -14.33 -5.37 -19.52
C ALA A 5 -13.89 -6.82 -19.27
N ILE A 6 -13.89 -7.25 -18.01
CA ILE A 6 -13.59 -8.64 -17.65
C ILE A 6 -14.73 -9.57 -18.14
N GLU A 7 -15.99 -9.15 -18.01
CA GLU A 7 -17.12 -9.91 -18.56
C GLU A 7 -17.01 -10.10 -20.08
N GLU A 8 -16.74 -9.02 -20.83
CA GLU A 8 -16.53 -9.07 -22.29
C GLU A 8 -15.33 -9.95 -22.66
N PHE A 9 -14.24 -9.87 -21.89
CA PHE A 9 -13.06 -10.72 -22.08
C PHE A 9 -13.40 -12.21 -21.92
N ILE A 10 -14.10 -12.57 -20.83
CA ILE A 10 -14.48 -13.96 -20.56
C ILE A 10 -15.44 -14.49 -21.62
N GLU A 11 -16.40 -13.68 -22.06
CA GLU A 11 -17.29 -14.01 -23.17
C GLU A 11 -16.50 -14.36 -24.45
N ARG A 12 -15.56 -13.49 -24.84
CA ARG A 12 -14.72 -13.72 -26.02
C ARG A 12 -13.87 -14.99 -25.88
N CYS A 13 -13.32 -15.24 -24.70
CA CYS A 13 -12.58 -16.47 -24.41
C CYS A 13 -13.45 -17.72 -24.55
N VAL A 14 -14.66 -17.74 -23.98
CA VAL A 14 -15.59 -18.88 -24.09
C VAL A 14 -15.94 -19.14 -25.56
N GLN A 15 -16.25 -18.09 -26.33
CA GLN A 15 -16.55 -18.23 -27.77
C GLN A 15 -15.35 -18.74 -28.57
N LEU A 16 -14.13 -18.29 -28.25
CA LEU A 16 -12.90 -18.79 -28.86
C LEU A 16 -12.68 -20.28 -28.57
N VAL A 17 -12.85 -20.68 -27.31
CA VAL A 17 -12.70 -22.09 -26.86
C VAL A 17 -13.73 -22.98 -27.55
N ASP A 18 -14.99 -22.54 -27.66
CA ASP A 18 -16.05 -23.29 -28.35
C ASP A 18 -15.69 -23.58 -29.82
N ARG A 19 -15.14 -22.59 -30.53
CA ARG A 19 -14.75 -22.69 -31.94
C ARG A 19 -13.42 -23.41 -32.16
N GLY A 20 -12.59 -23.53 -31.12
CA GLY A 20 -11.27 -24.17 -31.19
C GLY A 20 -11.30 -25.66 -31.48
N SER A 21 -10.13 -26.25 -31.77
CA SER A 21 -9.98 -27.67 -32.12
C SER A 21 -9.83 -28.63 -30.92
N LEU A 22 -9.97 -28.11 -29.69
CA LEU A 22 -9.82 -28.88 -28.45
C LEU A 22 -10.90 -29.97 -28.30
N SER A 23 -10.60 -31.01 -27.52
CA SER A 23 -11.59 -32.05 -27.19
C SER A 23 -12.75 -31.45 -26.38
N ARG A 24 -13.95 -32.02 -26.49
CA ARG A 24 -15.14 -31.51 -25.79
C ARG A 24 -14.93 -31.47 -24.27
N THR A 25 -14.28 -32.48 -23.70
CA THR A 25 -13.96 -32.54 -22.27
C THR A 25 -13.02 -31.40 -21.86
N HIS A 26 -12.00 -31.14 -22.69
CA HIS A 26 -11.03 -30.07 -22.42
C HIS A 26 -11.66 -28.68 -22.58
N LYS A 27 -12.50 -28.47 -23.60
CA LYS A 27 -13.31 -27.24 -23.75
C LYS A 27 -14.15 -26.98 -22.52
N ALA A 28 -14.84 -28.01 -22.01
CA ALA A 28 -15.67 -27.89 -20.83
C ALA A 28 -14.85 -27.51 -19.58
N ALA A 29 -13.69 -28.13 -19.37
CA ALA A 29 -12.80 -27.81 -18.26
C ALA A 29 -12.28 -26.37 -18.35
N LEU A 30 -11.84 -25.94 -19.54
CA LEU A 30 -11.33 -24.61 -19.80
C LEU A 30 -12.40 -23.53 -19.58
N MET A 31 -13.63 -23.74 -20.09
CA MET A 31 -14.75 -22.84 -19.86
C MET A 31 -15.15 -22.75 -18.38
N ARG A 32 -15.11 -23.86 -17.63
CA ARG A 32 -15.36 -23.84 -16.17
C ARG A 32 -14.31 -23.01 -15.45
N SER A 33 -13.03 -23.21 -15.78
CA SER A 33 -11.95 -22.42 -15.18
C SER A 33 -12.01 -20.94 -15.56
N LEU A 34 -12.44 -20.58 -16.77
CA LEU A 34 -12.66 -19.18 -17.17
C LEU A 34 -13.76 -18.51 -16.34
N LEU A 35 -14.86 -19.21 -16.09
CA LEU A 35 -15.91 -18.72 -15.19
C LEU A 35 -15.43 -18.61 -13.73
N GLY A 36 -14.53 -19.50 -13.30
CA GLY A 36 -13.86 -19.40 -12.00
C GLY A 36 -12.90 -18.22 -11.90
N LEU A 37 -12.14 -17.93 -12.96
CA LEU A 37 -11.28 -16.75 -13.07
C LEU A 37 -12.10 -15.47 -12.97
N GLN A 38 -13.24 -15.42 -13.65
CA GLN A 38 -14.16 -14.28 -13.62
C GLN A 38 -14.57 -13.89 -12.18
N ALA A 39 -14.85 -14.88 -11.33
CA ALA A 39 -15.30 -14.66 -9.96
C ALA A 39 -14.27 -13.95 -9.08
N ARG A 40 -12.98 -13.91 -9.49
CA ARG A 40 -11.92 -13.21 -8.75
C ARG A 40 -11.94 -11.69 -8.89
N TYR A 41 -12.66 -11.17 -9.89
CA TYR A 41 -12.68 -9.75 -10.23
C TYR A 41 -13.99 -9.04 -9.85
N ASP A 42 -14.77 -9.63 -8.94
CA ASP A 42 -16.06 -9.10 -8.45
C ASP A 42 -16.97 -8.61 -9.59
N THR A 43 -17.27 -9.52 -10.54
CA THR A 43 -18.07 -9.22 -11.74
C THR A 43 -19.36 -10.05 -11.79
N GLY A 44 -20.35 -9.59 -12.58
CA GLY A 44 -21.63 -10.28 -12.72
C GLY A 44 -21.56 -11.49 -13.67
N LEU A 45 -22.38 -12.51 -13.45
CA LEU A 45 -22.31 -13.77 -14.22
C LEU A 45 -22.53 -13.58 -15.73
N THR A 46 -21.60 -14.08 -16.54
CA THR A 46 -21.68 -14.03 -18.01
C THR A 46 -22.50 -15.16 -18.65
N TRP A 47 -23.08 -16.06 -17.84
CA TRP A 47 -23.73 -17.29 -18.31
C TRP A 47 -24.74 -17.06 -19.42
N PHE A 48 -25.58 -16.04 -19.30
CA PHE A 48 -26.65 -15.77 -20.26
C PHE A 48 -26.15 -15.17 -21.58
N ARG A 49 -24.97 -14.52 -21.59
CA ARG A 49 -24.36 -13.99 -22.81
C ARG A 49 -23.75 -15.11 -23.68
N VAL A 50 -23.27 -16.19 -23.06
CA VAL A 50 -22.62 -17.34 -23.73
C VAL A 50 -23.33 -18.69 -23.47
N HIS A 51 -24.63 -18.66 -23.15
CA HIS A 51 -25.36 -19.86 -22.72
C HIS A 51 -25.39 -20.96 -23.79
N THR A 52 -25.38 -20.59 -25.07
CA THR A 52 -25.41 -21.53 -26.19
C THR A 52 -24.12 -22.36 -26.24
N GLU A 53 -22.98 -21.71 -26.09
CA GLU A 53 -21.65 -22.32 -26.04
C GLU A 53 -21.51 -23.20 -24.80
N LEU A 54 -21.96 -22.72 -23.64
CA LEU A 54 -21.88 -23.46 -22.37
C LEU A 54 -22.76 -24.71 -22.38
N LEU A 55 -23.97 -24.65 -22.95
CA LEU A 55 -24.85 -25.82 -23.14
C LEU A 55 -24.23 -26.84 -24.11
N ARG A 56 -23.71 -26.37 -25.24
CA ARG A 56 -23.08 -27.24 -26.25
C ARG A 56 -21.92 -28.04 -25.66
N ASN A 57 -21.12 -27.43 -24.79
CA ASN A 57 -19.97 -28.08 -24.16
C ASN A 57 -20.29 -28.75 -22.82
N GLY A 58 -21.54 -28.76 -22.37
CA GLY A 58 -21.95 -29.43 -21.12
C GLY A 58 -21.40 -28.77 -19.85
N VAL A 59 -21.09 -27.49 -19.92
CA VAL A 59 -20.71 -26.66 -18.76
C VAL A 59 -21.96 -26.18 -18.03
N LEU A 60 -22.97 -25.78 -18.81
CA LEU A 60 -24.31 -25.46 -18.35
C LEU A 60 -25.25 -26.61 -18.72
N VAL A 61 -26.15 -26.97 -17.80
CA VAL A 61 -27.20 -27.95 -18.05
C VAL A 61 -28.55 -27.26 -17.95
N ARG A 62 -29.42 -27.55 -18.91
CA ARG A 62 -30.80 -27.10 -18.96
C ARG A 62 -31.70 -28.30 -18.70
N THR A 63 -32.56 -28.20 -17.69
CA THR A 63 -33.50 -29.26 -17.29
C THR A 63 -34.89 -28.66 -17.15
N ALA A 64 -35.91 -29.34 -17.69
CA ALA A 64 -37.30 -28.93 -17.45
C ALA A 64 -37.62 -29.11 -15.95
N VAL A 65 -38.40 -28.20 -15.36
CA VAL A 65 -38.67 -28.26 -13.91
C VAL A 65 -39.28 -29.60 -13.49
N GLU A 66 -40.09 -30.19 -14.36
CA GLU A 66 -40.74 -31.49 -14.15
C GLU A 66 -39.73 -32.66 -14.10
N GLU A 67 -38.59 -32.51 -14.75
CA GLU A 67 -37.52 -33.52 -14.86
C GLU A 67 -36.43 -33.37 -13.79
N ILE A 68 -36.56 -32.39 -12.88
CA ILE A 68 -35.62 -32.20 -11.78
C ILE A 68 -35.83 -33.31 -10.73
N ASP A 69 -34.77 -34.09 -10.49
CA ASP A 69 -34.76 -35.15 -9.48
C ASP A 69 -34.78 -34.61 -8.04
N ASP A 70 -34.15 -33.47 -7.80
CA ASP A 70 -34.14 -32.80 -6.49
C ASP A 70 -35.53 -32.24 -6.16
N ALA A 71 -36.22 -32.86 -5.20
CA ALA A 71 -37.56 -32.49 -4.82
C ALA A 71 -37.67 -31.06 -4.22
N THR A 72 -36.63 -30.59 -3.54
CA THR A 72 -36.60 -29.26 -2.92
C THR A 72 -36.45 -28.19 -3.99
N LEU A 73 -35.46 -28.35 -4.86
CA LEU A 73 -35.22 -27.41 -5.96
C LEU A 73 -36.41 -27.37 -6.93
N ARG A 74 -37.00 -28.54 -7.23
CA ARG A 74 -38.22 -28.62 -8.05
C ARG A 74 -39.39 -27.88 -7.41
N ALA A 75 -39.62 -28.07 -6.12
CA ALA A 75 -40.69 -27.37 -5.40
C ALA A 75 -40.49 -25.85 -5.42
N GLN A 76 -39.25 -25.39 -5.21
CA GLN A 76 -38.89 -23.97 -5.27
C GLN A 76 -39.14 -23.38 -6.67
N ALA A 77 -38.72 -24.09 -7.73
CA ALA A 77 -38.93 -23.65 -9.11
C ALA A 77 -40.42 -23.62 -9.53
N LEU A 78 -41.24 -24.54 -9.00
CA LEU A 78 -42.69 -24.55 -9.19
C LEU A 78 -43.41 -23.45 -8.40
N ALA A 79 -42.90 -23.11 -7.21
CA ALA A 79 -43.46 -22.05 -6.37
C ALA A 79 -43.06 -20.64 -6.82
N ALA A 80 -41.97 -20.50 -7.57
CA ALA A 80 -41.47 -19.20 -8.03
C ALA A 80 -42.48 -18.48 -8.94
N GLU A 81 -42.77 -17.23 -8.58
CA GLU A 81 -43.71 -16.36 -9.30
C GLU A 81 -43.07 -15.61 -10.48
N ALA A 82 -41.73 -15.60 -10.58
CA ALA A 82 -40.96 -14.96 -11.64
C ALA A 82 -39.64 -15.72 -11.92
N PRO A 83 -39.03 -15.54 -13.11
CA PRO A 83 -37.66 -15.98 -13.37
C PRO A 83 -36.67 -15.35 -12.39
N GLY A 84 -35.63 -16.09 -12.00
CA GLY A 84 -34.67 -15.62 -11.01
C GLY A 84 -33.72 -16.68 -10.49
N TRP A 85 -32.80 -16.24 -9.63
CA TRP A 85 -31.91 -17.13 -8.90
C TRP A 85 -32.70 -17.95 -7.87
N LEU A 86 -32.42 -19.25 -7.84
CA LEU A 86 -32.95 -20.19 -6.86
C LEU A 86 -31.87 -20.49 -5.82
N GLU A 87 -32.30 -20.85 -4.62
CA GLU A 87 -31.38 -21.26 -3.55
C GLU A 87 -31.05 -22.74 -3.72
N ASP A 88 -29.78 -23.05 -3.97
CA ASP A 88 -29.31 -24.43 -4.04
C ASP A 88 -28.00 -24.57 -3.24
N ALA A 89 -27.90 -25.65 -2.48
CA ALA A 89 -26.70 -25.97 -1.71
C ALA A 89 -25.54 -26.41 -2.61
N GLN A 90 -25.83 -26.77 -3.86
CA GLN A 90 -24.88 -27.35 -4.82
C GLN A 90 -24.38 -26.33 -5.86
N GLY A 91 -24.80 -25.06 -5.78
CA GLY A 91 -24.24 -23.97 -6.59
C GLY A 91 -25.25 -22.97 -7.13
N GLU A 92 -24.84 -22.26 -8.18
CA GLU A 92 -25.64 -21.23 -8.84
C GLU A 92 -26.72 -21.85 -9.75
N VAL A 93 -27.99 -21.55 -9.48
CA VAL A 93 -29.13 -22.09 -10.21
C VAL A 93 -30.09 -20.98 -10.62
N TYR A 94 -30.47 -20.95 -11.90
CA TYR A 94 -31.36 -19.93 -12.43
C TYR A 94 -32.60 -20.52 -13.11
N LEU A 95 -33.76 -20.02 -12.71
CA LEU A 95 -35.05 -20.34 -13.31
C LEU A 95 -35.36 -19.37 -14.45
N GLN A 96 -35.71 -19.91 -15.62
CA GLN A 96 -36.19 -19.13 -16.75
C GLN A 96 -37.53 -19.66 -17.28
N TRP A 97 -38.38 -18.75 -17.75
CA TRP A 97 -39.57 -19.10 -18.54
C TRP A 97 -39.18 -19.18 -20.02
N GLN A 98 -39.52 -20.31 -20.65
CA GLN A 98 -39.32 -20.52 -22.08
C GLN A 98 -40.63 -21.02 -22.68
N ASP A 99 -41.28 -20.14 -23.43
CA ASP A 99 -42.63 -20.33 -23.94
C ASP A 99 -43.61 -20.67 -22.79
N GLN A 100 -44.19 -21.87 -22.80
CA GLN A 100 -45.09 -22.37 -21.75
C GLN A 100 -44.39 -23.22 -20.69
N ALA A 101 -43.07 -23.44 -20.82
CA ALA A 101 -42.30 -24.31 -19.94
C ALA A 101 -41.43 -23.50 -18.97
N ARG A 102 -41.22 -24.08 -17.79
CA ARG A 102 -40.23 -23.58 -16.82
C ARG A 102 -38.98 -24.45 -16.93
N VAL A 103 -37.84 -23.81 -17.11
CA VAL A 103 -36.55 -24.51 -17.23
C VAL A 103 -35.58 -23.98 -16.19
N VAL A 104 -34.77 -24.88 -15.66
CA VAL A 104 -33.70 -24.56 -14.72
C VAL A 104 -32.36 -24.74 -15.41
N TYR A 105 -31.55 -23.70 -15.29
CA TYR A 105 -30.15 -23.67 -15.69
C TYR A 105 -29.28 -23.90 -14.48
N ARG A 106 -28.42 -24.92 -14.55
CA ARG A 106 -27.45 -25.24 -13.49
C ARG A 106 -26.05 -25.41 -14.06
N ARG A 107 -25.04 -24.97 -13.31
CA ARG A 107 -23.65 -25.37 -13.52
C ARG A 107 -23.34 -26.55 -12.59
N PRO A 108 -23.14 -27.77 -13.11
CA PRO A 108 -22.83 -28.92 -12.26
C PRO A 108 -21.50 -28.72 -11.53
N ASP A 109 -21.41 -29.02 -10.23
CA ASP A 109 -20.18 -28.87 -9.44
C ASP A 109 -19.13 -29.98 -9.68
N THR A 110 -19.48 -31.01 -10.46
CA THR A 110 -18.66 -32.22 -10.65
C THR A 110 -17.63 -32.13 -11.79
N GLY A 111 -17.36 -30.93 -12.29
CA GLY A 111 -16.47 -30.72 -13.44
C GLY A 111 -15.00 -30.58 -13.05
N HIS A 112 -14.11 -31.20 -13.82
CA HIS A 112 -12.67 -30.94 -13.70
C HIS A 112 -12.35 -29.49 -14.11
N THR A 113 -11.57 -28.79 -13.30
CA THR A 113 -11.00 -27.47 -13.60
C THR A 113 -9.50 -27.60 -13.85
N LEU A 114 -8.99 -26.73 -14.74
CA LEU A 114 -7.57 -26.60 -15.03
C LEU A 114 -6.92 -25.54 -14.12
N PRO A 115 -5.63 -25.70 -13.75
CA PRO A 115 -4.83 -24.64 -13.13
C PRO A 115 -4.80 -23.38 -14.02
N LEU A 116 -4.76 -22.18 -13.43
CA LEU A 116 -4.85 -20.94 -14.22
C LEU A 116 -3.69 -20.79 -15.20
N ALA A 117 -2.48 -21.25 -14.87
CA ALA A 117 -1.37 -21.24 -15.82
C ALA A 117 -1.72 -21.99 -17.12
N GLU A 118 -2.40 -23.14 -17.02
CA GLU A 118 -2.87 -23.92 -18.19
C GLU A 118 -4.00 -23.20 -18.92
N VAL A 119 -4.94 -22.60 -18.18
CA VAL A 119 -6.03 -21.80 -18.75
C VAL A 119 -5.49 -20.66 -19.63
N PHE A 120 -4.55 -19.89 -19.10
CA PHE A 120 -3.89 -18.82 -19.86
C PHE A 120 -3.11 -19.38 -21.05
N GLY A 121 -2.42 -20.51 -20.87
CA GLY A 121 -1.67 -21.19 -21.93
C GLY A 121 -2.55 -21.55 -23.12
N ASP A 122 -3.64 -22.24 -22.86
CA ASP A 122 -4.57 -22.71 -23.89
C ASP A 122 -5.30 -21.56 -24.59
N VAL A 123 -5.75 -20.55 -23.83
CA VAL A 123 -6.44 -19.38 -24.42
C VAL A 123 -5.48 -18.57 -25.30
N LEU A 124 -4.23 -18.37 -24.87
CA LEU A 124 -3.23 -17.67 -25.66
C LEU A 124 -2.86 -18.45 -26.93
N ASP A 125 -2.76 -19.78 -26.86
CA ASP A 125 -2.49 -20.61 -28.03
C ASP A 125 -3.68 -20.60 -29.01
N LEU A 126 -4.92 -20.71 -28.51
CA LEU A 126 -6.11 -20.58 -29.36
C LEU A 126 -6.22 -19.20 -30.01
N ALA A 127 -5.94 -18.12 -29.27
CA ALA A 127 -5.97 -16.76 -29.80
C ALA A 127 -4.86 -16.58 -30.85
N HIS A 128 -3.70 -17.22 -30.63
CA HIS A 128 -2.64 -17.28 -31.62
C HIS A 128 -3.06 -18.03 -32.89
N GLN A 129 -3.73 -19.18 -32.78
CA GLN A 129 -4.20 -19.95 -33.93
C GLN A 129 -5.29 -19.22 -34.71
N ALA A 130 -6.16 -18.47 -34.02
CA ALA A 130 -7.24 -17.68 -34.62
C ALA A 130 -6.81 -16.30 -35.14
N ASP A 131 -5.53 -15.93 -34.95
CA ASP A 131 -4.99 -14.61 -35.24
C ASP A 131 -5.69 -13.42 -34.53
N ASP A 132 -6.32 -13.67 -33.37
CA ASP A 132 -6.95 -12.63 -32.56
C ASP A 132 -5.92 -11.92 -31.67
N SER A 133 -5.22 -10.95 -32.28
CA SER A 133 -4.17 -10.18 -31.60
C SER A 133 -4.68 -9.35 -30.41
N ALA A 134 -5.95 -8.92 -30.44
CA ALA A 134 -6.53 -8.15 -29.35
C ALA A 134 -6.77 -9.03 -28.13
N LEU A 135 -7.44 -10.18 -28.32
CA LEU A 135 -7.69 -11.13 -27.24
C LEU A 135 -6.39 -11.71 -26.68
N PHE A 136 -5.40 -11.99 -27.54
CA PHE A 136 -4.07 -12.41 -27.10
C PHE A 136 -3.44 -11.37 -26.16
N THR A 137 -3.50 -10.09 -26.53
CA THR A 137 -2.90 -9.01 -25.73
C THR A 137 -3.66 -8.80 -24.42
N ASP A 138 -4.99 -8.81 -24.45
CA ASP A 138 -5.82 -8.64 -23.26
C ASP A 138 -5.63 -9.83 -22.28
N CYS A 139 -5.57 -11.06 -22.80
CA CYS A 139 -5.30 -12.27 -22.00
C CYS A 139 -3.90 -12.24 -21.36
N TYR A 140 -2.89 -11.79 -22.12
CA TYR A 140 -1.54 -11.63 -21.61
C TYR A 140 -1.46 -10.52 -20.55
N GLY A 141 -2.15 -9.39 -20.76
CA GLY A 141 -2.24 -8.31 -19.78
C GLY A 141 -2.85 -8.79 -18.46
N LEU A 142 -3.97 -9.50 -18.53
CA LEU A 142 -4.64 -10.06 -17.35
C LEU A 142 -3.74 -11.01 -16.56
N LEU A 143 -3.00 -11.89 -17.24
CA LEU A 143 -2.01 -12.77 -16.60
C LEU A 143 -0.95 -11.97 -15.82
N VAL A 144 -0.37 -10.94 -16.43
CA VAL A 144 0.73 -10.18 -15.82
C VAL A 144 0.22 -9.30 -14.68
N ASN A 145 -0.94 -8.65 -14.84
CA ASN A 145 -1.52 -7.80 -13.80
C ASN A 145 -2.01 -8.63 -12.61
N GLY A 146 -2.70 -9.75 -12.85
CA GLY A 146 -3.13 -10.62 -11.75
C GLY A 146 -1.95 -11.26 -10.99
N TRP A 147 -0.80 -11.46 -11.64
CA TRP A 147 0.43 -11.82 -10.95
C TRP A 147 1.04 -10.64 -10.16
N LEU A 148 1.05 -9.44 -10.75
CA LEU A 148 1.58 -8.24 -10.10
C LEU A 148 0.77 -7.84 -8.85
N ASP A 149 -0.54 -7.98 -8.90
CA ASP A 149 -1.44 -7.59 -7.81
C ASP A 149 -1.77 -8.77 -6.88
N GLU A 150 -1.02 -9.88 -7.00
CA GLU A 150 -1.14 -11.07 -6.15
C GLU A 150 -2.55 -11.71 -6.17
N THR A 151 -3.34 -11.44 -7.22
CA THR A 151 -4.62 -12.11 -7.48
C THR A 151 -4.43 -13.60 -7.85
N PHE A 152 -3.25 -13.92 -8.39
CA PHE A 152 -2.83 -15.28 -8.71
C PHE A 152 -1.64 -15.71 -7.87
N ASP A 153 -1.66 -16.96 -7.41
CA ASP A 153 -0.64 -17.50 -6.53
C ASP A 153 -0.08 -18.86 -7.00
N ALA A 154 0.75 -19.46 -6.15
CA ALA A 154 1.37 -20.76 -6.43
C ALA A 154 0.34 -21.91 -6.55
N ALA A 155 -0.82 -21.83 -5.88
CA ALA A 155 -1.88 -22.82 -6.00
C ALA A 155 -2.56 -22.76 -7.38
N ASP A 156 -2.50 -21.61 -8.05
CA ASP A 156 -2.94 -21.42 -9.43
C ASP A 156 -1.92 -21.90 -10.49
N GLY A 157 -0.76 -22.39 -10.05
CA GLY A 157 0.36 -22.72 -10.90
C GLY A 157 1.19 -21.51 -11.34
N ILE A 158 1.00 -20.34 -10.70
CA ILE A 158 1.69 -19.09 -11.03
C ILE A 158 2.55 -18.66 -9.83
N ALA A 159 3.80 -19.09 -9.82
CA ALA A 159 4.70 -18.83 -8.69
C ALA A 159 5.07 -17.34 -8.55
N PRO A 160 5.28 -16.84 -7.31
CA PRO A 160 5.67 -15.44 -7.07
C PRO A 160 7.15 -15.14 -7.35
N THR A 161 7.98 -16.17 -7.56
CA THR A 161 9.44 -16.02 -7.75
C THR A 161 9.87 -16.35 -9.16
N LEU A 162 10.99 -15.74 -9.60
CA LEU A 162 11.58 -16.00 -10.91
C LEU A 162 11.86 -17.50 -11.12
N ASP A 163 12.42 -18.19 -10.11
CA ASP A 163 12.74 -19.62 -10.25
C ASP A 163 11.49 -20.48 -10.37
N GLY A 164 10.41 -20.14 -9.66
CA GLY A 164 9.11 -20.81 -9.83
C GLY A 164 8.49 -20.56 -11.20
N LEU A 165 8.52 -19.31 -11.68
CA LEU A 165 8.06 -18.95 -13.03
C LEU A 165 8.87 -19.70 -14.12
N LEU A 166 10.19 -19.83 -13.93
CA LEU A 166 11.08 -20.56 -14.84
C LEU A 166 10.91 -22.09 -14.77
N ALA A 167 10.44 -22.63 -13.64
CA ALA A 167 10.19 -24.06 -13.49
C ALA A 167 8.95 -24.51 -14.29
N SER A 168 7.93 -23.65 -14.39
CA SER A 168 6.71 -23.93 -15.15
C SER A 168 6.97 -24.05 -16.65
N ASP A 169 6.71 -25.24 -17.22
CA ASP A 169 6.74 -25.46 -18.68
C ASP A 169 5.70 -24.59 -19.39
N THR A 170 4.50 -24.49 -18.80
CA THR A 170 3.38 -23.71 -19.34
C THR A 170 3.70 -22.22 -19.42
N LEU A 171 4.22 -21.62 -18.35
CA LEU A 171 4.59 -20.20 -18.35
C LEU A 171 5.75 -19.91 -19.31
N ARG A 172 6.70 -20.85 -19.46
CA ARG A 172 7.76 -20.75 -20.48
C ARG A 172 7.20 -20.83 -21.90
N ALA A 173 6.21 -21.66 -22.16
CA ALA A 173 5.53 -21.74 -23.45
C ALA A 173 4.76 -20.45 -23.77
N ILE A 174 4.00 -19.91 -22.81
CA ILE A 174 3.32 -18.62 -22.91
C ILE A 174 4.31 -17.50 -23.27
N ARG A 175 5.46 -17.48 -22.58
CA ARG A 175 6.53 -16.51 -22.85
C ARG A 175 7.12 -16.67 -24.26
N ALA A 176 7.30 -17.90 -24.74
CA ALA A 176 7.77 -18.15 -26.10
C ALA A 176 6.75 -17.66 -27.15
N LEU A 177 5.45 -17.89 -26.92
CA LEU A 177 4.37 -17.36 -27.76
C LEU A 177 4.37 -15.83 -27.80
N ALA A 178 4.54 -15.16 -26.66
CA ALA A 178 4.64 -13.70 -26.60
C ALA A 178 5.86 -13.15 -27.36
N ALA A 179 7.00 -13.83 -27.30
CA ALA A 179 8.18 -13.48 -28.10
C ALA A 179 7.92 -13.63 -29.61
N LEU A 180 7.25 -14.71 -30.01
CA LEU A 180 6.91 -15.01 -31.40
C LEU A 180 5.95 -13.96 -31.98
N ARG A 181 4.91 -13.58 -31.22
CA ARG A 181 3.92 -12.55 -31.59
C ARG A 181 4.45 -11.12 -31.52
N ALA A 182 5.65 -10.92 -30.97
CA ALA A 182 6.21 -9.60 -30.68
C ALA A 182 5.20 -8.71 -29.95
N LEU A 183 4.70 -9.18 -28.80
CA LEU A 183 3.65 -8.54 -27.98
C LEU A 183 3.79 -7.02 -27.95
N LYS A 184 2.71 -6.31 -28.33
CA LYS A 184 2.62 -4.85 -28.28
C LYS A 184 1.44 -4.44 -27.40
N PRO A 185 1.63 -3.52 -26.44
CA PRO A 185 0.52 -3.00 -25.64
C PRO A 185 -0.55 -2.35 -26.53
N ARG A 186 -1.82 -2.63 -26.23
CA ARG A 186 -2.98 -2.03 -26.90
C ARG A 186 -3.28 -0.66 -26.30
N ARG A 187 -3.54 0.34 -27.13
CA ARG A 187 -3.95 1.68 -26.67
C ARG A 187 -5.38 1.63 -26.11
N GLY A 188 -5.59 2.23 -24.94
CA GLY A 188 -6.92 2.32 -24.31
C GLY A 188 -7.44 0.97 -23.82
N ALA A 189 -6.56 0.01 -23.54
CA ALA A 189 -6.97 -1.18 -22.82
C ALA A 189 -7.40 -0.81 -21.39
N PRO A 190 -8.47 -1.43 -20.86
CA PRO A 190 -8.80 -1.36 -19.44
C PRO A 190 -7.61 -1.79 -18.59
N GLU A 191 -7.47 -1.20 -17.39
CA GLU A 191 -6.35 -1.40 -16.47
C GLU A 191 -5.95 -2.88 -16.29
N ASP A 192 -6.90 -3.74 -15.91
CA ASP A 192 -6.68 -5.17 -15.69
C ASP A 192 -6.21 -5.92 -16.95
N LEU A 193 -6.58 -5.46 -18.14
CA LEU A 193 -6.25 -6.08 -19.44
C LEU A 193 -5.04 -5.40 -20.12
N ALA A 194 -4.59 -4.26 -19.60
CA ALA A 194 -3.49 -3.51 -20.18
C ALA A 194 -2.16 -4.19 -19.83
N VAL A 195 -1.31 -4.43 -20.82
CA VAL A 195 0.05 -4.93 -20.56
C VAL A 195 0.82 -3.84 -19.77
N PRO A 196 1.27 -4.13 -18.54
CA PRO A 196 1.95 -3.15 -17.69
C PRO A 196 3.33 -2.79 -18.25
N ARG A 197 3.91 -1.69 -17.77
CA ARG A 197 5.28 -1.30 -18.11
C ARG A 197 6.23 -1.68 -16.98
N LEU A 198 7.49 -1.93 -17.35
CA LEU A 198 8.56 -2.17 -16.36
C LEU A 198 8.78 -0.99 -15.40
N ALA A 199 8.42 0.23 -15.81
CA ALA A 199 8.53 1.41 -14.96
C ALA A 199 7.36 1.55 -13.96
N ASP A 200 6.28 0.79 -14.15
CA ASP A 200 5.07 0.90 -13.31
C ASP A 200 5.23 0.08 -12.01
N SER A 201 6.27 -0.75 -11.87
CA SER A 201 6.64 -1.39 -10.60
C SER A 201 7.32 -0.36 -9.69
N GLY A 202 6.52 0.51 -9.06
CA GLY A 202 6.99 1.59 -8.18
C GLY A 202 7.76 1.14 -6.92
N THR A 203 7.88 -0.16 -6.66
CA THR A 203 8.65 -0.70 -5.54
C THR A 203 10.04 -1.16 -5.99
N SER A 204 11.02 -0.26 -5.92
CA SER A 204 12.41 -0.46 -6.33
C SER A 204 13.17 -1.57 -5.58
N GLY A 205 12.56 -2.24 -4.59
CA GLY A 205 13.26 -3.13 -3.67
C GLY A 205 12.89 -4.62 -3.70
N GLU A 206 11.86 -5.03 -4.44
CA GLU A 206 11.51 -6.45 -4.57
C GLU A 206 12.17 -7.05 -5.82
N ILE A 207 13.44 -7.45 -5.68
CA ILE A 207 14.24 -8.05 -6.76
C ILE A 207 13.46 -9.18 -7.48
N GLU A 208 12.79 -10.06 -6.73
CA GLU A 208 12.01 -11.15 -7.32
C GLU A 208 10.83 -10.64 -8.15
N ARG A 209 10.12 -9.61 -7.67
CA ARG A 209 9.01 -8.98 -8.40
C ARG A 209 9.49 -8.30 -9.68
N GLU A 210 10.59 -7.56 -9.61
CA GLU A 210 11.20 -6.94 -10.79
C GLU A 210 11.64 -8.01 -11.81
N MET A 211 12.24 -9.10 -11.35
CA MET A 211 12.70 -10.17 -12.22
C MET A 211 11.54 -10.99 -12.81
N GLY A 212 10.47 -11.22 -12.07
CA GLY A 212 9.25 -11.85 -12.57
C GLY A 212 8.55 -10.96 -13.61
N LEU A 213 8.49 -9.64 -13.38
CA LEU A 213 7.96 -8.71 -14.39
C LEU A 213 8.82 -8.72 -15.66
N ARG A 214 10.16 -8.76 -15.53
CA ARG A 214 11.07 -8.93 -16.67
C ARG A 214 10.91 -10.30 -17.35
N PHE A 215 10.55 -11.35 -16.62
CA PHE A 215 10.26 -12.66 -17.21
C PHE A 215 9.10 -12.54 -18.21
N PHE A 216 8.01 -11.86 -17.85
CA PHE A 216 6.88 -11.62 -18.75
C PHE A 216 7.19 -10.58 -19.83
N LEU A 217 7.59 -9.37 -19.44
CA LEU A 217 7.70 -8.23 -20.36
C LEU A 217 8.95 -8.23 -21.25
N GLN A 218 9.95 -9.06 -20.95
CA GLN A 218 11.14 -9.24 -21.80
C GLN A 218 11.22 -10.69 -22.33
N PRO A 219 10.27 -11.15 -23.14
CA PRO A 219 10.15 -12.57 -23.49
C PRO A 219 11.33 -13.09 -24.34
N LYS A 220 12.06 -12.18 -25.01
CA LYS A 220 13.30 -12.50 -25.77
C LYS A 220 14.54 -12.72 -24.89
N ARG A 221 14.51 -12.32 -23.62
CA ARG A 221 15.64 -12.51 -22.71
C ARG A 221 15.81 -14.00 -22.40
N THR A 222 17.02 -14.50 -22.21
CA THR A 222 17.16 -15.93 -21.84
C THR A 222 16.92 -16.13 -20.35
N PRO A 223 16.44 -17.31 -19.91
CA PRO A 223 16.38 -17.67 -18.49
C PRO A 223 17.72 -17.44 -17.76
N ALA A 224 18.84 -17.80 -18.39
CA ALA A 224 20.17 -17.56 -17.83
C ALA A 224 20.46 -16.06 -17.64
N ALA A 225 20.09 -15.21 -18.60
CA ALA A 225 20.27 -13.76 -18.50
C ALA A 225 19.34 -13.09 -17.48
N LEU A 226 18.20 -13.71 -17.14
CA LEU A 226 17.34 -13.27 -16.03
C LEU A 226 17.98 -13.63 -14.68
N ARG A 227 18.45 -14.89 -14.51
CA ARG A 227 19.16 -15.31 -13.29
C ARG A 227 20.42 -14.49 -13.02
N ILE A 228 21.26 -14.27 -14.03
CA ILE A 228 22.46 -13.43 -13.90
C ILE A 228 22.09 -12.00 -13.48
N ALA A 229 20.97 -11.45 -13.99
CA ALA A 229 20.52 -10.13 -13.61
C ALA A 229 20.00 -10.07 -12.18
N ARG A 230 19.24 -11.08 -11.75
CA ARG A 230 18.84 -11.26 -10.36
C ARG A 230 20.05 -11.30 -9.44
N ASP A 231 20.99 -12.21 -9.70
CA ASP A 231 22.17 -12.42 -8.86
C ASP A 231 23.07 -11.17 -8.83
N LYS A 232 23.08 -10.39 -9.92
CA LYS A 232 23.74 -9.08 -9.95
C LYS A 232 23.00 -8.07 -9.06
N ALA A 233 21.68 -7.95 -9.18
CA ALA A 233 20.87 -7.05 -8.36
C ALA A 233 20.98 -7.39 -6.86
N THR A 234 20.92 -8.67 -6.50
CA THR A 234 21.08 -9.15 -5.12
C THR A 234 22.46 -8.77 -4.58
N ARG A 235 23.53 -9.02 -5.33
CA ARG A 235 24.89 -8.60 -4.92
C ARG A 235 25.02 -7.08 -4.76
N GLN A 236 24.40 -6.31 -5.65
CA GLN A 236 24.39 -4.85 -5.57
C GLN A 236 23.66 -4.34 -4.32
N GLN A 237 22.51 -4.93 -3.97
CA GLN A 237 21.75 -4.60 -2.77
C GLN A 237 22.51 -4.98 -1.49
N VAL A 238 23.14 -6.16 -1.45
CA VAL A 238 24.00 -6.59 -0.33
C VAL A 238 25.18 -5.64 -0.16
N ARG A 239 25.90 -5.32 -1.25
CA ARG A 239 27.01 -4.36 -1.22
C ARG A 239 26.57 -3.00 -0.67
N LEU A 240 25.43 -2.46 -1.14
CA LEU A 240 24.93 -1.19 -0.63
C LEU A 240 24.66 -1.27 0.88
N ARG A 241 24.02 -2.33 1.36
CA ARG A 241 23.75 -2.52 2.80
C ARG A 241 25.04 -2.59 3.63
N GLU A 242 26.10 -3.20 3.12
CA GLU A 242 27.40 -3.28 3.80
C GLU A 242 28.14 -1.93 3.81
N LEU A 243 28.06 -1.19 2.69
CA LEU A 243 28.76 0.08 2.51
C LEU A 243 28.07 1.25 3.23
N LEU A 244 26.74 1.22 3.33
CA LEU A 244 25.93 2.35 3.78
C LEU A 244 26.31 2.88 5.18
N PRO A 245 26.55 2.05 6.22
CA PRO A 245 26.97 2.55 7.53
C PRO A 245 28.24 3.40 7.48
N GLN A 246 29.22 3.00 6.66
CA GLN A 246 30.46 3.75 6.51
C GLN A 246 30.22 5.08 5.79
N LEU A 247 29.42 5.08 4.72
CA LEU A 247 29.10 6.30 3.98
C LEU A 247 28.28 7.28 4.81
N VAL A 248 27.31 6.80 5.58
CA VAL A 248 26.49 7.62 6.48
C VAL A 248 27.37 8.27 7.54
N GLU A 249 28.25 7.51 8.20
CA GLU A 249 29.15 8.08 9.20
C GLU A 249 30.16 9.06 8.57
N GLN A 250 30.73 8.71 7.42
CA GLN A 250 31.70 9.55 6.72
C GLN A 250 31.10 10.90 6.34
N HIS A 251 29.89 10.94 5.80
CA HIS A 251 29.29 12.16 5.25
C HIS A 251 28.36 12.86 6.24
N LEU A 252 27.32 12.16 6.71
CA LEU A 252 26.35 12.73 7.63
C LEU A 252 26.97 12.86 9.03
N GLY A 253 27.56 11.79 9.56
CA GLY A 253 28.16 11.76 10.89
C GLY A 253 29.24 12.83 11.07
N THR A 254 30.19 12.93 10.13
CA THR A 254 31.25 13.97 10.16
C THR A 254 30.66 15.38 10.10
N SER A 255 29.74 15.65 9.15
CA SER A 255 29.16 16.98 8.96
C SER A 255 28.33 17.40 10.17
N LEU A 256 27.53 16.49 10.73
CA LEU A 256 26.71 16.73 11.92
C LEU A 256 27.59 16.95 13.16
N ARG A 257 28.65 16.16 13.36
CA ARG A 257 29.62 16.39 14.45
C ARG A 257 30.29 17.76 14.35
N ALA A 258 30.67 18.18 13.15
CA ALA A 258 31.21 19.52 12.91
C ALA A 258 30.20 20.64 13.24
N ALA A 259 28.90 20.35 13.10
CA ALA A 259 27.80 21.25 13.46
C ALA A 259 27.29 21.11 14.91
N GLY A 260 28.04 20.40 15.78
CA GLY A 260 27.75 20.27 17.20
C GLY A 260 26.74 19.18 17.58
N TRP A 261 26.42 18.27 16.67
CA TRP A 261 25.55 17.13 16.95
C TRP A 261 26.35 15.96 17.56
N SER A 262 25.71 15.24 18.47
CA SER A 262 26.23 14.02 19.10
C SER A 262 25.47 12.80 18.60
N ALA A 263 26.19 11.75 18.21
CA ALA A 263 25.56 10.48 17.83
C ALA A 263 24.94 9.79 19.06
N VAL A 264 23.79 9.14 18.86
CA VAL A 264 23.12 8.28 19.84
C VAL A 264 23.28 6.83 19.38
N THR A 265 23.70 5.96 20.28
CA THR A 265 23.78 4.52 20.00
C THR A 265 22.38 3.95 19.84
N VAL A 266 22.13 3.30 18.70
CA VAL A 266 20.87 2.65 18.36
C VAL A 266 21.17 1.18 18.05
N GLU A 267 20.42 0.24 18.63
CA GLU A 267 20.65 -1.20 18.43
C GLU A 267 20.16 -1.71 17.07
N ALA A 268 19.28 -0.96 16.40
CA ALA A 268 18.71 -1.34 15.12
C ALA A 268 19.69 -1.10 13.96
N SER A 269 19.94 -2.15 13.18
CA SER A 269 20.71 -2.07 11.93
C SER A 269 20.14 -1.04 10.97
N HIS A 270 21.02 -0.32 10.27
CA HIS A 270 20.68 0.69 9.27
C HIS A 270 19.75 1.80 9.81
N ARG A 271 19.86 2.07 11.11
CA ARG A 271 19.30 3.25 11.76
C ARG A 271 20.41 4.05 12.43
N TRP A 272 20.32 5.36 12.29
CA TRP A 272 21.27 6.30 12.89
C TRP A 272 20.49 7.42 13.54
N GLN A 273 21.02 7.95 14.63
CA GLN A 273 20.39 9.03 15.37
C GLN A 273 21.44 9.99 15.89
N TRP A 274 21.13 11.28 15.81
CA TRP A 274 21.95 12.37 16.32
C TRP A 274 21.08 13.33 17.11
N ILE A 275 21.66 13.91 18.16
CA ILE A 275 21.02 14.93 18.98
C ILE A 275 21.90 16.18 19.11
N ARG A 276 21.26 17.32 19.31
CA ARG A 276 21.93 18.58 19.65
C ARG A 276 21.05 19.36 20.61
N ASP A 277 21.62 19.82 21.72
CA ASP A 277 20.93 20.68 22.65
C ASP A 277 21.13 22.15 22.25
N HIS A 278 20.05 22.93 22.22
CA HIS A 278 20.05 24.34 21.83
C HIS A 278 18.93 25.09 22.55
N ASP A 279 19.28 26.15 23.29
CA ASP A 279 18.34 27.00 24.03
C ASP A 279 17.35 26.22 24.92
N GLY A 280 17.88 25.24 25.66
CA GLY A 280 17.08 24.37 26.55
C GLY A 280 16.20 23.35 25.82
N SER A 281 16.15 23.38 24.49
CA SER A 281 15.48 22.39 23.66
C SER A 281 16.46 21.32 23.21
N ARG A 282 15.94 20.12 22.91
CA ARG A 282 16.72 19.07 22.23
C ARG A 282 16.23 18.87 20.81
N GLN A 283 17.14 19.03 19.87
CA GLN A 283 16.95 18.71 18.46
C GLN A 283 17.40 17.27 18.23
N CYS A 284 16.67 16.56 17.38
CA CYS A 284 16.94 15.19 17.00
C CYS A 284 16.91 15.08 15.48
N LEU A 285 17.85 14.34 14.93
CA LEU A 285 17.83 13.85 13.56
C LEU A 285 17.98 12.34 13.61
N TRP A 286 17.20 11.62 12.83
CA TRP A 286 17.44 10.19 12.65
C TRP A 286 17.26 9.82 11.19
N ALA A 287 17.99 8.78 10.79
CA ALA A 287 17.95 8.24 9.46
C ALA A 287 17.69 6.74 9.53
N SER A 288 16.89 6.23 8.59
CA SER A 288 16.65 4.79 8.44
C SER A 288 16.61 4.44 6.96
N TYR A 289 17.35 3.41 6.57
CA TYR A 289 17.33 2.93 5.19
C TYR A 289 16.23 1.89 5.00
N ASP A 290 15.33 2.15 4.05
CA ASP A 290 14.33 1.19 3.61
C ASP A 290 14.78 0.52 2.30
N PRO A 291 15.15 -0.77 2.33
CA PRO A 291 15.58 -1.48 1.13
C PRO A 291 14.46 -1.79 0.15
N THR A 292 13.18 -1.73 0.57
CA THR A 292 12.00 -1.93 -0.28
C THR A 292 11.73 -0.71 -1.15
N LEU A 293 11.94 0.48 -0.56
CA LEU A 293 11.83 1.76 -1.26
C LEU A 293 13.14 2.13 -1.99
N GLY A 294 14.28 1.61 -1.51
CA GLY A 294 15.60 2.04 -2.00
C GLY A 294 15.97 3.45 -1.54
N GLU A 295 15.42 3.88 -0.40
CA GLU A 295 15.51 5.25 0.09
C GLU A 295 16.10 5.30 1.52
N LEU A 296 16.93 6.31 1.78
CA LEU A 296 17.34 6.69 3.13
C LEU A 296 16.39 7.77 3.64
N MET A 297 15.45 7.37 4.50
CA MET A 297 14.52 8.28 5.16
C MET A 297 15.28 9.09 6.20
N VAL A 298 15.22 10.41 6.13
CA VAL A 298 15.79 11.31 7.15
C VAL A 298 14.67 12.13 7.75
N GLN A 299 14.60 12.14 9.07
CA GLN A 299 13.54 12.79 9.81
C GLN A 299 14.13 13.72 10.87
N ALA A 300 13.41 14.79 11.17
CA ALA A 300 13.77 15.81 12.14
C ALA A 300 12.76 15.87 13.27
N GLY A 301 13.26 16.12 14.47
CA GLY A 301 12.46 16.10 15.69
C GLY A 301 12.90 17.14 16.71
N LEU A 302 11.95 17.69 17.45
CA LEU A 302 12.21 18.71 18.48
C LEU A 302 11.53 18.35 19.80
N GLN A 303 12.29 18.40 20.89
CA GLN A 303 11.78 18.53 22.26
C GLN A 303 11.97 19.98 22.69
N HIS A 304 10.94 20.80 22.51
CA HIS A 304 10.99 22.23 22.79
C HIS A 304 11.02 22.54 24.30
N ALA A 305 11.87 23.48 24.72
CA ALA A 305 12.13 23.84 26.11
C ALA A 305 10.85 24.17 26.92
N ARG A 306 9.95 24.98 26.35
CA ARG A 306 8.70 25.37 27.01
C ARG A 306 7.78 24.17 27.28
N LEU A 307 7.69 23.27 26.32
CA LEU A 307 6.86 22.07 26.41
C LEU A 307 7.45 21.06 27.41
N LEU A 308 8.79 20.93 27.46
CA LEU A 308 9.48 20.15 28.47
C LEU A 308 9.21 20.69 29.89
N ALA A 309 9.21 22.01 30.05
CA ALA A 309 8.88 22.66 31.32
C ALA A 309 7.44 22.37 31.75
N TRP A 310 6.46 22.47 30.84
CA TRP A 310 5.07 22.10 31.13
C TRP A 310 4.89 20.62 31.49
N GLN A 311 5.68 19.74 30.87
CA GLN A 311 5.73 18.31 31.20
C GLN A 311 6.54 18.00 32.46
N GLN A 312 7.23 18.99 33.02
CA GLN A 312 8.12 18.85 34.18
C GLN A 312 9.17 17.73 34.00
N ARG A 313 9.72 17.61 32.77
CA ARG A 313 10.70 16.56 32.45
C ARG A 313 11.93 17.12 31.73
N ALA A 314 13.04 16.39 31.87
CA ALA A 314 14.24 16.65 31.09
C ALA A 314 14.13 16.05 29.68
N ALA A 315 14.89 16.60 28.74
CA ALA A 315 14.97 16.04 27.40
C ALA A 315 15.57 14.63 27.40
N THR A 316 15.01 13.71 26.60
CA THR A 316 15.49 12.33 26.45
C THR A 316 16.10 12.11 25.06
N THR A 317 16.62 10.91 24.80
CA THR A 317 17.02 10.49 23.44
C THR A 317 15.92 9.69 22.74
N GLN A 318 14.78 9.47 23.37
CA GLN A 318 13.74 8.58 22.85
C GLN A 318 12.92 9.30 21.78
N LEU A 319 12.76 8.66 20.62
CA LEU A 319 12.03 9.27 19.49
C LEU A 319 10.51 9.42 19.77
N HIS A 320 9.95 8.58 20.63
CA HIS A 320 8.55 8.70 21.06
C HIS A 320 8.32 9.87 22.01
N ASP A 321 9.38 10.47 22.58
CA ASP A 321 9.26 11.63 23.46
C ASP A 321 9.30 12.97 22.71
N LEU A 322 9.43 12.97 21.38
CA LEU A 322 9.51 14.21 20.60
C LEU A 322 8.18 14.99 20.64
N HIS A 323 8.25 16.32 20.52
CA HIS A 323 7.05 17.17 20.47
C HIS A 323 6.60 17.46 19.04
N CYS A 324 7.56 17.65 18.15
CA CYS A 324 7.35 17.90 16.74
C CYS A 324 8.22 16.92 15.96
N VAL A 325 7.66 16.33 14.90
CA VAL A 325 8.35 15.37 14.04
C VAL A 325 7.96 15.62 12.59
N ALA A 326 8.92 15.55 11.67
CA ALA A 326 8.64 15.63 10.24
C ALA A 326 9.76 15.03 9.38
N ASP A 327 9.43 14.71 8.13
CA ASP A 327 10.43 14.30 7.14
C ASP A 327 11.30 15.48 6.74
N ALA A 328 12.61 15.29 6.79
CA ALA A 328 13.58 16.38 6.69
C ALA A 328 13.59 17.02 5.30
N THR A 329 13.36 16.23 4.24
CA THR A 329 13.36 16.69 2.85
C THR A 329 12.36 17.81 2.61
N THR A 330 11.19 17.78 3.26
CA THR A 330 10.16 18.84 3.24
C THR A 330 10.72 20.22 3.62
N PHE A 331 11.78 20.26 4.42
CA PHE A 331 12.39 21.48 4.95
C PHE A 331 13.77 21.80 4.37
N MET A 332 14.26 21.00 3.41
CA MET A 332 15.54 21.21 2.73
C MET A 332 15.45 22.19 1.54
N GLY A 333 14.24 22.64 1.20
CA GLY A 333 13.97 23.61 0.15
C GLY A 333 13.52 22.97 -1.18
N LYS A 334 12.79 23.74 -1.98
CA LYS A 334 12.16 23.25 -3.23
C LYS A 334 13.16 22.65 -4.22
N GLN A 335 14.35 23.22 -4.33
CA GLN A 335 15.38 22.69 -5.23
C GLN A 335 15.82 21.26 -4.89
N VAL A 336 15.83 20.90 -3.61
CA VAL A 336 16.17 19.54 -3.16
C VAL A 336 14.97 18.62 -3.38
N LEU A 337 13.77 19.07 -3.01
CA LEU A 337 12.53 18.32 -3.20
C LEU A 337 12.27 17.97 -4.68
N ASP A 338 12.56 18.89 -5.59
CA ASP A 338 12.36 18.71 -7.03
C ASP A 338 13.54 17.98 -7.71
N SER A 339 14.56 17.57 -6.95
CA SER A 339 15.75 16.91 -7.49
C SER A 339 15.56 15.40 -7.64
N ALA A 340 16.35 14.79 -8.54
CA ALA A 340 16.39 13.34 -8.70
C ALA A 340 17.02 12.59 -7.50
N ASP A 341 17.48 13.32 -6.47
CA ASP A 341 18.02 12.73 -5.25
C ASP A 341 16.92 12.38 -4.22
N VAL A 342 15.71 12.92 -4.39
CA VAL A 342 14.55 12.60 -3.53
C VAL A 342 13.66 11.60 -4.26
N GLY A 343 13.35 10.48 -3.61
CA GLY A 343 12.47 9.45 -4.15
C GLY A 343 10.99 9.78 -3.95
N ASP A 344 10.13 8.90 -4.46
CA ASP A 344 8.68 9.11 -4.48
C ASP A 344 8.06 9.16 -3.08
N TYR A 345 8.74 8.60 -2.08
CA TYR A 345 8.31 8.59 -0.68
C TYR A 345 8.96 9.69 0.17
N GLY A 346 9.68 10.63 -0.47
CA GLY A 346 10.31 11.76 0.21
C GLY A 346 11.61 11.42 0.93
N GLY A 347 12.14 10.19 0.80
CA GLY A 347 13.47 9.82 1.26
C GLY A 347 14.55 10.11 0.24
N TRP A 348 15.81 9.97 0.66
CA TRP A 348 16.95 10.17 -0.24
C TRP A 348 17.19 8.90 -1.08
N ALA A 349 17.04 8.98 -2.39
CA ALA A 349 17.12 7.86 -3.30
C ALA A 349 18.53 7.28 -3.38
N LEU A 350 18.69 5.98 -3.10
CA LEU A 350 19.95 5.25 -3.13
C LEU A 350 19.86 4.03 -4.04
N ASN A 351 20.23 4.20 -5.30
CA ASN A 351 20.22 3.10 -6.26
C ASN A 351 21.39 2.12 -6.02
N PRO A 352 21.13 0.84 -5.70
CA PRO A 352 22.18 -0.16 -5.47
C PRO A 352 23.09 -0.40 -6.69
N ALA A 353 22.64 -0.06 -7.89
CA ALA A 353 23.41 -0.21 -9.11
C ALA A 353 24.49 0.87 -9.31
N HIS A 354 24.42 1.99 -8.58
CA HIS A 354 25.39 3.07 -8.68
C HIS A 354 26.77 2.68 -8.13
N SER A 355 27.84 3.26 -8.66
CA SER A 355 29.19 3.07 -8.12
C SER A 355 29.33 3.73 -6.75
N ASP A 356 30.27 3.26 -5.94
CA ASP A 356 30.55 3.80 -4.59
C ASP A 356 30.82 5.31 -4.60
N ALA A 357 31.50 5.82 -5.64
CA ALA A 357 31.74 7.26 -5.81
C ALA A 357 30.45 8.07 -6.02
N VAL A 358 29.45 7.49 -6.71
CA VAL A 358 28.15 8.14 -6.96
C VAL A 358 27.31 8.12 -5.70
N LEU A 359 27.29 6.99 -4.97
CA LEU A 359 26.61 6.88 -3.67
C LEU A 359 27.23 7.83 -2.63
N SER A 360 28.56 7.90 -2.59
CA SER A 360 29.31 8.83 -1.75
C SER A 360 28.97 10.29 -2.07
N ALA A 361 28.97 10.66 -3.35
CA ALA A 361 28.57 12.00 -3.78
C ALA A 361 27.10 12.32 -3.46
N ALA A 362 26.20 11.33 -3.52
CA ALA A 362 24.80 11.50 -3.14
C ALA A 362 24.65 11.83 -1.65
N LEU A 363 25.32 11.09 -0.76
CA LEU A 363 25.28 11.39 0.68
C LEU A 363 25.99 12.70 1.04
N ALA A 364 27.03 13.09 0.30
CA ALA A 364 27.65 14.41 0.45
C ALA A 364 26.68 15.56 0.12
N ARG A 365 25.83 15.39 -0.91
CA ARG A 365 24.76 16.36 -1.24
C ARG A 365 23.69 16.42 -0.15
N LEU A 366 23.26 15.28 0.37
CA LEU A 366 22.35 15.22 1.52
C LEU A 366 22.94 15.97 2.72
N ALA A 367 24.21 15.70 3.05
CA ALA A 367 24.89 16.37 4.16
C ALA A 367 24.96 17.90 3.97
N THR A 368 25.09 18.37 2.72
CA THR A 368 25.08 19.80 2.38
C THR A 368 23.69 20.44 2.51
N ALA A 369 22.62 19.65 2.36
CA ALA A 369 21.24 20.13 2.51
C ALA A 369 20.76 20.18 3.97
N LEU A 370 21.29 19.33 4.86
CA LEU A 370 20.87 19.25 6.27
C LEU A 370 20.89 20.58 7.03
N PRO A 371 21.86 21.51 6.85
CA PRO A 371 21.85 22.80 7.54
C PRO A 371 20.60 23.66 7.28
N ALA A 372 19.85 23.42 6.19
CA ALA A 372 18.60 24.11 5.92
C ALA A 372 17.54 23.88 7.03
N LEU A 373 17.61 22.74 7.72
CA LEU A 373 16.72 22.39 8.83
C LEU A 373 16.85 23.36 10.01
N ASP A 374 18.03 23.94 10.23
CA ASP A 374 18.26 24.90 11.32
C ASP A 374 17.35 26.12 11.17
N VAL A 375 17.12 26.57 9.94
CA VAL A 375 16.27 27.73 9.65
C VAL A 375 14.81 27.31 9.46
N HIS A 376 14.56 26.33 8.58
CA HIS A 376 13.22 26.04 8.11
C HIS A 376 12.39 25.14 9.02
N PHE A 377 13.06 24.33 9.86
CA PHE A 377 12.40 23.44 10.82
C PHE A 377 12.64 23.91 12.26
N PHE A 378 13.88 23.84 12.76
CA PHE A 378 14.17 24.06 14.17
C PHE A 378 13.88 25.50 14.62
N ARG A 379 14.47 26.51 13.97
CA ARG A 379 14.23 27.92 14.32
C ARG A 379 12.77 28.30 14.12
N ARG A 380 12.17 27.91 13.00
CA ARG A 380 10.74 28.15 12.74
C ARG A 380 9.88 27.64 13.89
N LEU A 381 10.06 26.40 14.33
CA LEU A 381 9.25 25.83 15.41
C LEU A 381 9.49 26.52 16.75
N THR A 382 10.75 26.79 17.09
CA THR A 382 11.10 27.55 18.32
C THR A 382 10.45 28.93 18.32
N ASP A 383 10.58 29.68 17.21
CA ASP A 383 10.02 31.03 17.10
C ASP A 383 8.48 31.02 17.17
N GLN A 384 7.82 30.04 16.54
CA GLN A 384 6.37 29.91 16.58
C GLN A 384 5.86 29.56 17.98
N LEU A 385 6.51 28.63 18.68
CA LEU A 385 6.11 28.17 20.02
C LEU A 385 6.52 29.15 21.14
N ALA A 386 7.34 30.16 20.83
CA ALA A 386 7.59 31.29 21.71
C ALA A 386 6.38 32.22 21.88
N GLY A 387 5.34 32.12 21.03
CA GLY A 387 4.15 32.97 21.13
C GLY A 387 3.30 33.11 19.87
N PRO A 388 3.89 33.39 18.68
CA PRO A 388 3.14 33.64 17.44
C PRO A 388 2.10 32.59 17.09
N TRP A 389 2.37 31.31 17.35
CA TRP A 389 1.44 30.22 17.07
C TRP A 389 0.12 30.33 17.87
N PHE A 390 0.19 30.86 19.08
CA PHE A 390 -0.96 31.05 19.98
C PHE A 390 -1.80 32.30 19.66
N GLN A 391 -1.40 33.11 18.67
CA GLN A 391 -2.20 34.24 18.20
C GLN A 391 -3.45 33.79 17.43
N ARG A 392 -3.43 32.59 16.85
CA ARG A 392 -4.61 31.93 16.30
C ARG A 392 -5.28 31.07 17.37
N SER A 393 -6.60 30.96 17.33
CA SER A 393 -7.35 30.15 18.30
C SER A 393 -7.10 28.66 18.11
N ALA A 394 -7.29 27.88 19.18
CA ALA A 394 -7.30 26.41 19.11
C ALA A 394 -8.26 25.91 18.03
N ASP A 395 -9.49 26.45 17.97
CA ASP A 395 -10.50 26.06 16.97
C ASP A 395 -10.01 26.25 15.53
N THR A 396 -9.25 27.32 15.25
CA THR A 396 -8.68 27.56 13.92
C THR A 396 -7.68 26.45 13.55
N TRP A 397 -6.83 26.05 14.50
CA TRP A 397 -5.86 24.98 14.29
C TRP A 397 -6.52 23.61 14.17
N LEU A 398 -7.57 23.35 14.96
CA LEU A 398 -8.36 22.13 14.86
C LEU A 398 -9.04 22.03 13.50
N GLN A 399 -9.62 23.11 13.00
CA GLN A 399 -10.24 23.15 11.67
C GLN A 399 -9.22 22.84 10.57
N LEU A 400 -8.04 23.47 10.61
CA LEU A 400 -6.98 23.21 9.63
C LEU A 400 -6.43 21.78 9.71
N LEU A 401 -6.36 21.19 10.89
CA LEU A 401 -5.89 19.82 11.07
C LEU A 401 -6.93 18.78 10.61
N GLU A 402 -8.23 19.03 10.86
CA GLU A 402 -9.31 18.10 10.53
C GLU A 402 -9.81 18.23 9.08
N HIS A 403 -9.67 19.42 8.47
CA HIS A 403 -10.22 19.71 7.14
C HIS A 403 -9.20 20.22 6.11
N GLY A 404 -7.98 20.57 6.52
CA GLY A 404 -6.99 21.19 5.64
C GLY A 404 -7.29 22.65 5.31
N ASP A 405 -6.50 23.20 4.40
CA ASP A 405 -6.72 24.50 3.76
C ASP A 405 -7.80 24.43 2.67
N ASP A 406 -7.93 25.48 1.84
CA ASP A 406 -8.90 25.53 0.74
C ASP A 406 -8.70 24.43 -0.31
N ASN A 407 -7.56 23.75 -0.32
CA ASN A 407 -7.24 22.61 -1.20
C ASN A 407 -7.38 21.26 -0.48
N GLY A 408 -7.82 21.26 0.79
CA GLY A 408 -7.89 20.06 1.62
C GLY A 408 -6.52 19.57 2.12
N VAL A 409 -5.48 20.41 2.05
CA VAL A 409 -4.11 20.06 2.48
C VAL A 409 -3.83 20.66 3.85
N VAL A 410 -3.34 19.85 4.79
CA VAL A 410 -2.93 20.35 6.11
C VAL A 410 -1.69 21.24 5.92
N PRO A 411 -1.76 22.54 6.24
CA PRO A 411 -0.68 23.46 5.91
C PRO A 411 0.49 23.32 6.91
N PRO A 412 1.73 23.65 6.50
CA PRO A 412 2.93 23.39 7.29
C PRO A 412 3.04 24.24 8.58
N GLU A 413 2.14 25.21 8.78
CA GLU A 413 2.00 25.96 10.03
C GLU A 413 1.31 25.14 11.14
N VAL A 414 0.65 24.03 10.80
CA VAL A 414 0.09 23.10 11.78
C VAL A 414 1.23 22.26 12.36
N ILE A 415 1.61 22.56 13.60
CA ILE A 415 2.80 21.99 14.25
C ILE A 415 2.52 20.60 14.86
N PHE A 416 1.31 20.38 15.37
CA PHE A 416 0.98 19.19 16.15
C PHE A 416 0.10 18.23 15.35
N ALA A 417 0.44 16.94 15.41
CA ALA A 417 -0.19 15.89 14.61
C ALA A 417 -1.54 15.38 15.15
N SER A 418 -2.06 15.96 16.24
CA SER A 418 -3.35 15.52 16.80
C SER A 418 -4.14 16.65 17.44
N PRO A 419 -5.50 16.62 17.30
CA PRO A 419 -6.38 17.56 17.96
C PRO A 419 -6.18 17.63 19.48
N ASP A 420 -5.96 16.48 20.12
CA ASP A 420 -5.79 16.41 21.56
C ASP A 420 -4.47 17.08 22.00
N SER A 421 -3.40 16.97 21.19
CA SER A 421 -2.16 17.70 21.44
C SER A 421 -2.33 19.21 21.28
N VAL A 422 -3.06 19.67 20.25
CA VAL A 422 -3.36 21.10 20.07
C VAL A 422 -4.03 21.65 21.33
N LEU A 423 -5.09 21.00 21.80
CA LEU A 423 -5.82 21.42 22.99
C LEU A 423 -4.95 21.39 24.25
N LEU A 424 -4.17 20.32 24.47
CA LEU A 424 -3.24 20.25 25.60
C LEU A 424 -2.25 21.41 25.61
N VAL A 425 -1.67 21.77 24.46
CA VAL A 425 -0.73 22.89 24.38
C VAL A 425 -1.42 24.22 24.70
N PHE A 426 -2.67 24.42 24.27
CA PHE A 426 -3.44 25.61 24.66
C PHE A 426 -3.78 25.63 26.16
N VAL A 427 -4.13 24.49 26.77
CA VAL A 427 -4.38 24.41 28.22
C VAL A 427 -3.17 24.98 28.99
N PHE A 428 -1.97 24.47 28.69
CA PHE A 428 -0.76 24.88 29.41
C PHE A 428 -0.27 26.28 29.06
N PHE A 429 -0.48 26.73 27.81
CA PHE A 429 -0.25 28.12 27.43
C PHE A 429 -1.11 29.09 28.26
N HIS A 430 -2.41 28.80 28.41
CA HIS A 430 -3.31 29.65 29.19
C HIS A 430 -3.01 29.59 30.69
N LEU A 431 -2.61 28.44 31.24
CA LEU A 431 -2.13 28.34 32.62
C LEU A 431 -0.91 29.24 32.86
N GLU A 432 0.07 29.20 31.97
CA GLU A 432 1.27 30.05 32.07
C GLU A 432 0.93 31.55 32.01
N CYS A 433 -0.11 31.92 31.25
CA CYS A 433 -0.61 33.30 31.18
C CYS A 433 -1.54 33.69 32.35
N GLY A 434 -1.82 32.78 33.29
CA GLY A 434 -2.76 33.02 34.39
C GLY A 434 -4.25 33.00 33.99
N GLU A 435 -4.56 32.50 32.79
CA GLU A 435 -5.92 32.49 32.20
C GLU A 435 -6.67 31.19 32.52
N GLN A 436 -6.91 30.92 33.82
CA GLN A 436 -7.51 29.65 34.29
C GLN A 436 -8.84 29.29 33.61
N THR A 437 -9.71 30.28 33.35
CA THR A 437 -11.01 30.05 32.71
C THR A 437 -10.85 29.50 31.29
N ARG A 438 -9.87 29.99 30.53
CA ARG A 438 -9.60 29.51 29.17
C ARG A 438 -8.94 28.13 29.19
N ALA A 439 -8.03 27.89 30.12
CA ALA A 439 -7.46 26.56 30.34
C ALA A 439 -8.56 25.53 30.64
N ASN A 440 -9.50 25.84 31.55
CA ASN A 440 -10.62 24.97 31.88
C ASN A 440 -11.54 24.69 30.69
N ALA A 441 -11.76 25.69 29.80
CA ALA A 441 -12.58 25.50 28.60
C ALA A 441 -11.96 24.46 27.65
N HIS A 442 -10.65 24.50 27.42
CA HIS A 442 -9.97 23.51 26.58
C HIS A 442 -9.90 22.12 27.23
N VAL A 443 -9.79 22.05 28.57
CA VAL A 443 -9.91 20.76 29.29
C VAL A 443 -11.29 20.16 29.13
N GLU A 444 -12.35 20.96 29.18
CA GLU A 444 -13.71 20.48 28.93
C GLU A 444 -13.87 19.99 27.49
N GLN A 445 -13.28 20.68 26.50
CA GLN A 445 -13.23 20.18 25.12
C GLN A 445 -12.50 18.83 25.03
N LEU A 446 -11.36 18.66 25.69
CA LEU A 446 -10.64 17.37 25.76
C LEU A 446 -11.51 16.26 26.37
N ARG A 447 -12.26 16.57 27.44
CA ARG A 447 -13.18 15.61 28.09
C ARG A 447 -14.30 15.19 27.14
N GLN A 448 -14.91 16.15 26.44
CA GLN A 448 -15.96 15.87 25.45
C GLN A 448 -15.45 15.02 24.30
N ARG A 449 -14.26 15.33 23.76
CA ARG A 449 -13.62 14.53 22.71
C ARG A 449 -13.30 13.12 23.18
N LEU A 450 -12.78 12.94 24.41
CA LEU A 450 -12.54 11.61 24.96
C LEU A 450 -13.84 10.81 25.13
N ALA A 451 -14.91 11.43 25.63
CA ALA A 451 -16.21 10.78 25.82
C ALA A 451 -16.88 10.39 24.48
N ALA A 452 -16.68 11.17 23.43
CA ALA A 452 -17.21 10.90 22.09
C ALA A 452 -16.49 9.74 21.37
N ARG A 453 -15.31 9.30 21.85
CA ARG A 453 -14.53 8.23 21.21
C ARG A 453 -15.10 6.86 21.57
N ALA A 454 -15.58 6.13 20.55
CA ALA A 454 -16.00 4.74 20.71
C ALA A 454 -14.87 3.79 21.13
N ARG A 455 -13.63 4.08 20.73
CA ARG A 455 -12.43 3.27 21.04
C ARG A 455 -11.24 4.17 21.41
N PRO A 456 -11.01 4.45 22.69
CA PRO A 456 -9.83 5.20 23.15
C PRO A 456 -8.54 4.43 22.85
N THR A 457 -7.53 5.12 22.29
CA THR A 457 -6.20 4.51 22.07
C THR A 457 -5.45 4.30 23.40
N VAL A 458 -4.35 3.55 23.37
CA VAL A 458 -3.46 3.33 24.52
C VAL A 458 -3.06 4.66 25.17
N TRP A 459 -2.71 5.65 24.36
CA TRP A 459 -2.34 6.99 24.84
C TRP A 459 -3.47 7.66 25.62
N HIS A 460 -4.71 7.55 25.15
CA HIS A 460 -5.86 8.14 25.86
C HIS A 460 -6.04 7.51 27.24
N ARG A 461 -5.88 6.18 27.34
CA ARG A 461 -6.05 5.45 28.60
C ARG A 461 -4.92 5.70 29.58
N GLN A 462 -3.68 5.76 29.11
CA GLN A 462 -2.49 5.90 29.96
C GLN A 462 -2.14 7.34 30.32
N TRP A 463 -2.49 8.32 29.47
CA TRP A 463 -2.06 9.70 29.65
C TRP A 463 -3.22 10.68 29.76
N LEU A 464 -4.13 10.72 28.79
CA LEU A 464 -5.19 11.74 28.78
C LEU A 464 -6.21 11.54 29.90
N ALA A 465 -6.74 10.32 30.09
CA ALA A 465 -7.74 10.05 31.11
C ALA A 465 -7.20 10.30 32.55
N PRO A 466 -5.99 9.83 32.91
CA PRO A 466 -5.38 10.18 34.20
C PRO A 466 -5.17 11.69 34.38
N PHE A 467 -4.75 12.39 33.32
CA PHE A 467 -4.60 13.86 33.37
C PHE A 467 -5.94 14.55 33.66
N LEU A 468 -7.01 14.17 32.96
CA LEU A 468 -8.35 14.74 33.19
C LEU A 468 -8.87 14.45 34.61
N GLN A 469 -8.61 13.24 35.12
CA GLN A 469 -8.97 12.89 36.50
C GLN A 469 -8.18 13.73 37.51
N GLN A 470 -6.87 13.92 37.32
CA GLN A 470 -6.06 14.76 38.20
C GLN A 470 -6.50 16.22 38.14
N TRP A 471 -6.88 16.73 36.96
CA TRP A 471 -7.37 18.10 36.79
C TRP A 471 -8.63 18.38 37.63
N GLU A 472 -9.53 17.39 37.77
CA GLU A 472 -10.73 17.50 38.60
C GLU A 472 -10.40 17.60 40.10
N HIS A 473 -9.29 17.00 40.54
CA HIS A 473 -8.88 16.94 41.95
C HIS A 473 -7.85 18.00 42.34
N GLY A 474 -7.22 18.67 41.36
CA GLY A 474 -6.25 19.74 41.56
C GLY A 474 -6.13 20.58 40.30
N ALA A 475 -6.78 21.75 40.29
CA ALA A 475 -6.69 22.66 39.16
C ALA A 475 -5.24 23.16 39.01
N GLY A 476 -4.55 22.72 37.95
CA GLY A 476 -3.33 23.38 37.46
C GLY A 476 -1.98 22.90 37.99
N THR A 477 -1.89 21.78 38.72
CA THR A 477 -0.58 21.24 39.18
C THR A 477 -0.12 19.98 38.43
N ALA A 478 -1.00 19.33 37.67
CA ALA A 478 -0.65 18.16 36.88
C ALA A 478 0.31 18.53 35.73
N PRO A 479 1.37 17.75 35.48
CA PRO A 479 2.24 17.97 34.32
C PRO A 479 1.47 17.71 33.03
N MET A 480 1.90 18.37 31.95
CA MET A 480 1.33 18.13 30.63
C MET A 480 1.58 16.68 30.20
N PRO A 481 0.58 15.98 29.65
CA PRO A 481 0.79 14.69 28.99
C PRO A 481 1.83 14.79 27.85
N PRO A 482 2.48 13.67 27.48
CA PRO A 482 3.27 13.61 26.25
C PRO A 482 2.38 13.85 25.04
N LEU A 483 2.91 14.53 24.02
CA LEU A 483 2.16 14.83 22.82
C LEU A 483 1.88 13.57 22.00
N LEU A 484 0.70 13.53 21.39
CA LEU A 484 0.25 12.42 20.57
C LEU A 484 0.66 12.64 19.11
N HIS A 485 1.56 11.78 18.62
CA HIS A 485 2.05 11.71 17.25
C HIS A 485 2.33 10.23 16.86
N PRO A 486 2.60 9.92 15.56
CA PRO A 486 2.74 8.53 15.10
C PRO A 486 3.78 7.70 15.88
N LEU A 487 5.00 8.21 16.08
CA LEU A 487 6.05 7.48 16.81
C LEU A 487 5.66 7.15 18.27
N MET A 488 4.91 8.04 18.94
CA MET A 488 4.38 7.77 20.28
C MET A 488 3.34 6.64 20.24
N LEU A 489 2.42 6.66 19.28
CA LEU A 489 1.43 5.59 19.12
C LEU A 489 2.08 4.24 18.81
N ASP A 490 3.07 4.20 17.94
CA ASP A 490 3.75 2.96 17.56
C ASP A 490 4.54 2.38 18.73
N HIS A 491 5.22 3.22 19.51
CA HIS A 491 5.87 2.81 20.75
C HIS A 491 4.88 2.22 21.76
N LEU A 492 3.74 2.90 21.98
CA LEU A 492 2.73 2.41 22.91
C LEU A 492 2.09 1.10 22.43
N ARG A 493 1.80 0.96 21.14
CA ARG A 493 1.24 -0.28 20.56
C ARG A 493 2.18 -1.46 20.69
N ALA A 494 3.49 -1.25 20.48
CA ALA A 494 4.49 -2.28 20.67
C ALA A 494 4.56 -2.79 22.13
N ASN A 495 4.14 -1.94 23.09
CA ASN A 495 4.19 -2.22 24.52
C ASN A 495 2.80 -2.52 25.16
N ASP A 496 1.69 -2.36 24.44
CA ASP A 496 0.30 -2.61 24.94
C ASP A 496 -0.04 -4.11 25.00
N GLY A 497 0.94 -4.99 24.74
CA GLY A 497 0.82 -6.46 24.80
C GLY A 497 1.91 -7.16 25.63
N ALA A 498 2.61 -6.43 26.50
CA ALA A 498 3.56 -6.96 27.47
C ALA A 498 2.95 -7.14 28.87
#